data_AF-A0A2S6IIS9-F1
#
_entry.id   AF-A0A2S6IIS9-F1
#
_cell.length_a   1.000
_cell.length_b   1.000
_cell.length_c   1.000
_cell.angle_alpha   90.00
_cell.angle_beta   90.00
_cell.angle_gamma   90.00
#
_symmetry.space_group_name_H-M   'P 1'
#
loop_
_entity.id
_entity.type
_entity.pdbx_description
1 polymer ?
#
loop_
_entity_poly.entity_id
_entity_poly.type
_entity_poly.pdbx_seq_one_letter_code
_entity_poly.pdbx_strand_id
1 'polypeptide(L)'
;MRLITRKILIIATVLSGYYSYSQENTTEKSHSLPDRVFAVDFYLQRALPSGDNFIGNGLSDGTGYGIRMQFDIYKNIYVGGALSQDFFSVKNTDVIGEFNRATKFNAYLFLGYDYQLNDDWNITADLGYGYSQNKNRQSTEQGGGKFRDTGNVFRITTSIEYNLSSATSIYLSPSYESISYNINSAPALGDTFDKGKFINLALGIRFNVRDYRNVPLKDADNQELIDLQNRDRDDLSISEKRKLYFLKKKEARRLRRERRRSK
;
A
#
# COMPACT_ATOMS: atom_id res chain seq x y z
N MET A 1 -14.40 -32.85 7.14
CA MET A 1 -14.76 -31.87 6.07
C MET A 1 -15.98 -30.99 6.35
N ARG A 2 -16.99 -31.39 7.14
CA ARG A 2 -18.25 -30.61 7.31
C ARG A 2 -18.17 -29.34 8.19
N LEU A 3 -17.11 -29.17 8.99
CA LEU A 3 -16.94 -28.03 9.90
C LEU A 3 -16.34 -26.79 9.23
N ILE A 4 -15.47 -26.99 8.24
CA ILE A 4 -14.79 -25.88 7.52
C ILE A 4 -15.77 -25.18 6.58
N THR A 5 -16.61 -25.95 5.89
CA THR A 5 -17.67 -25.42 5.01
C THR A 5 -18.70 -24.59 5.77
N ARG A 6 -19.02 -24.93 7.03
CA ARG A 6 -19.95 -24.13 7.86
C ARG A 6 -19.36 -22.77 8.26
N LYS A 7 -18.06 -22.71 8.55
CA LYS A 7 -17.38 -21.44 8.88
C LYS A 7 -17.25 -20.51 7.66
N ILE A 8 -16.98 -21.08 6.49
CA ILE A 8 -16.94 -20.32 5.22
C ILE A 8 -18.32 -19.74 4.87
N LEU A 9 -19.40 -20.51 5.10
CA LEU A 9 -20.75 -20.06 4.79
C LEU A 9 -21.21 -18.91 5.69
N ILE A 10 -20.80 -18.91 6.97
CA ILE A 10 -21.08 -17.82 7.92
C ILE A 10 -20.32 -16.53 7.54
N ILE A 11 -19.05 -16.65 7.14
CA ILE A 11 -18.27 -15.49 6.66
C ILE A 11 -18.89 -14.90 5.38
N ALA A 12 -19.34 -15.75 4.46
CA ALA A 12 -20.02 -15.31 3.24
C ALA A 12 -21.37 -14.62 3.51
N THR A 13 -22.15 -15.10 4.50
CA THR A 13 -23.42 -14.46 4.88
C THR A 13 -23.24 -13.13 5.60
N VAL A 14 -22.19 -13.01 6.43
CA VAL A 14 -21.84 -11.73 7.07
C VAL A 14 -21.39 -10.71 6.02
N LEU A 15 -20.58 -11.12 5.03
CA LEU A 15 -20.16 -10.24 3.92
C LEU A 15 -21.33 -9.78 3.05
N SER A 16 -22.32 -10.62 2.77
CA SER A 16 -23.52 -10.21 2.00
C SER A 16 -24.45 -9.26 2.75
N GLY A 17 -24.47 -9.31 4.09
CA GLY A 17 -25.28 -8.41 4.92
C GLY A 17 -24.83 -6.95 4.85
N TYR A 18 -23.53 -6.70 4.70
CA TYR A 18 -22.99 -5.33 4.60
C TYR A 18 -23.33 -4.63 3.28
N TYR A 19 -23.53 -5.37 2.19
CA TYR A 19 -23.87 -4.78 0.89
C TYR A 19 -25.35 -4.33 0.78
N SER A 20 -26.24 -4.84 1.64
CA SER A 20 -27.69 -4.59 1.52
C SER A 20 -28.17 -3.32 2.23
N TYR A 21 -27.29 -2.62 2.97
CA TYR A 21 -27.66 -1.43 3.76
C TYR A 21 -27.13 -0.10 3.21
N SER A 22 -26.58 -0.05 2.00
CA SER A 22 -25.91 1.16 1.46
C SER A 22 -26.62 1.81 0.26
N GLN A 23 -27.93 1.64 0.10
CA GLN A 23 -28.70 2.40 -0.89
C GLN A 23 -29.72 3.31 -0.19
N GLU A 24 -29.21 4.31 0.53
CA GLU A 24 -29.98 5.51 0.78
C GLU A 24 -29.47 6.58 -0.20
N ASN A 25 -30.34 6.96 -1.14
CA ASN A 25 -30.09 8.01 -2.13
C ASN A 25 -30.12 9.36 -1.43
N THR A 26 -29.01 9.73 -0.79
CA THR A 26 -28.78 11.11 -0.35
C THR A 26 -27.69 11.68 -1.23
N THR A 27 -28.09 12.60 -2.09
CA THR A 27 -27.18 13.41 -2.93
C THR A 27 -26.47 14.44 -2.05
N GLU A 28 -25.80 13.99 -0.99
CA GLU A 28 -24.77 14.79 -0.35
C GLU A 28 -23.52 14.63 -1.20
N LYS A 29 -23.02 15.74 -1.74
CA LYS A 29 -21.68 15.80 -2.35
C LYS A 29 -20.69 15.40 -1.27
N SER A 30 -20.39 14.10 -1.18
CA SER A 30 -19.35 13.53 -0.35
C SER A 30 -18.11 14.41 -0.51
N HIS A 31 -17.67 14.98 0.60
CA HIS A 31 -16.53 15.88 0.67
C HIS A 31 -15.22 15.10 0.49
N SER A 32 -15.01 14.50 -0.68
CA SER A 32 -13.83 13.68 -0.96
C SER A 32 -12.55 14.48 -0.75
N LEU A 33 -11.63 13.98 0.08
CA LEU A 33 -10.24 14.42 0.08
C LEU A 33 -9.72 14.58 -1.37
N PRO A 34 -8.91 15.61 -1.66
CA PRO A 34 -8.33 15.78 -2.99
C PRO A 34 -7.60 14.53 -3.46
N ASP A 35 -7.67 14.30 -4.76
CA ASP A 35 -6.98 13.21 -5.43
C ASP A 35 -5.50 13.21 -5.04
N ARG A 36 -5.04 12.01 -4.68
CA ARG A 36 -3.63 11.76 -4.44
C ARG A 36 -2.92 11.81 -5.81
N VAL A 37 -1.69 12.31 -5.80
CA VAL A 37 -0.85 12.45 -7.02
C VAL A 37 0.37 11.58 -6.88
N PHE A 38 0.90 11.52 -5.66
CA PHE A 38 2.12 10.80 -5.35
C PHE A 38 2.06 10.29 -3.91
N ALA A 39 2.61 9.10 -3.70
CA ALA A 39 2.76 8.52 -2.38
C ALA A 39 4.12 7.83 -2.21
N VAL A 40 4.64 7.88 -0.99
CA VAL A 40 5.81 7.11 -0.58
C VAL A 40 5.48 6.30 0.64
N ASP A 41 5.77 5.01 0.56
CA ASP A 41 5.49 4.04 1.60
C ASP A 41 6.78 3.56 2.23
N PHE A 42 6.83 3.53 3.55
CA PHE A 42 7.84 2.80 4.31
C PHE A 42 7.15 1.75 5.16
N TYR A 43 7.62 0.51 5.11
CA TYR A 43 7.00 -0.59 5.83
C TYR A 43 7.98 -1.58 6.40
N LEU A 44 7.53 -2.22 7.47
CA LEU A 44 8.05 -3.49 7.94
C LEU A 44 7.09 -4.57 7.46
N GLN A 45 7.62 -5.74 7.08
CA GLN A 45 6.80 -6.87 6.70
C GLN A 45 7.26 -8.16 7.37
N ARG A 46 6.30 -9.05 7.60
CA ARG A 46 6.55 -10.44 7.94
C ARG A 46 6.26 -11.30 6.72
N ALA A 47 7.25 -12.03 6.25
CA ALA A 47 7.16 -12.93 5.12
C ALA A 47 6.95 -14.36 5.63
N LEU A 48 5.86 -14.98 5.22
CA LEU A 48 5.50 -16.35 5.59
C LEU A 48 5.72 -17.24 4.36
N PRO A 49 6.81 -18.04 4.33
CA PRO A 49 6.98 -19.06 3.29
C PRO A 49 5.76 -19.98 3.23
N SER A 50 5.33 -20.33 2.03
CA SER A 50 4.12 -21.12 1.82
C SER A 50 4.23 -22.04 0.61
N GLY A 51 3.32 -23.02 0.56
CA GLY A 51 3.30 -24.03 -0.50
C GLY A 51 4.23 -25.20 -0.23
N ASP A 52 3.98 -26.29 -0.94
CA ASP A 52 4.77 -27.51 -0.87
C ASP A 52 5.97 -27.41 -1.84
N ASN A 53 6.95 -26.58 -1.48
CA ASN A 53 8.16 -26.33 -2.24
C ASN A 53 9.36 -26.12 -1.30
N PHE A 54 10.55 -25.99 -1.87
CA PHE A 54 11.79 -25.84 -1.09
C PHE A 54 11.75 -24.63 -0.14
N ILE A 55 11.04 -23.56 -0.52
CA ILE A 55 10.88 -22.35 0.29
C ILE A 55 9.92 -22.61 1.46
N GLY A 56 8.72 -23.12 1.21
CA GLY A 56 7.70 -23.34 2.24
C GLY A 56 8.08 -24.41 3.26
N ASN A 57 8.80 -25.45 2.81
CA ASN A 57 9.25 -26.53 3.67
C ASN A 57 10.62 -26.25 4.31
N GLY A 58 11.44 -25.40 3.69
CA GLY A 58 12.83 -25.17 4.06
C GLY A 58 13.11 -23.90 4.85
N LEU A 59 12.33 -22.81 4.66
CA LEU A 59 12.50 -21.55 5.38
C LEU A 59 11.55 -21.43 6.57
N SER A 60 12.02 -20.75 7.62
CA SER A 60 11.14 -20.22 8.66
C SER A 60 10.50 -18.91 8.21
N ASP A 61 9.55 -18.41 8.99
CA ASP A 61 9.06 -17.03 8.86
C ASP A 61 10.24 -16.05 8.80
N GLY A 62 10.11 -15.05 7.93
CA GLY A 62 11.07 -13.98 7.75
C GLY A 62 10.52 -12.62 8.15
N THR A 63 11.43 -11.71 8.45
CA THR A 63 11.12 -10.30 8.71
C THR A 63 11.84 -9.45 7.68
N GLY A 64 11.21 -8.39 7.23
CA GLY A 64 11.80 -7.50 6.24
C GLY A 64 11.27 -6.08 6.32
N TYR A 65 11.77 -5.27 5.41
CA TYR A 65 11.35 -3.89 5.22
C TYR A 65 11.34 -3.54 3.74
N GLY A 66 10.70 -2.44 3.40
CA GLY A 66 10.76 -1.94 2.05
C GLY A 66 10.27 -0.51 1.91
N ILE A 67 10.44 -0.03 0.69
CA ILE A 67 9.98 1.28 0.23
C ILE A 67 9.14 1.08 -1.03
N ARG A 68 8.04 1.83 -1.15
CA ARG A 68 7.24 1.91 -2.38
C ARG A 68 7.06 3.36 -2.76
N MET A 69 7.08 3.64 -4.05
CA MET A 69 6.73 4.94 -4.60
C MET A 69 5.60 4.75 -5.59
N GLN A 70 4.53 5.51 -5.43
CA GLN A 70 3.34 5.45 -6.27
C GLN A 70 3.09 6.81 -6.92
N PHE A 71 2.64 6.79 -8.17
CA PHE A 71 2.24 7.93 -8.96
C PHE A 71 0.84 7.67 -9.51
N ASP A 72 -0.10 8.54 -9.17
CA ASP A 72 -1.47 8.42 -9.61
C ASP A 72 -1.57 9.05 -11.01
N ILE A 73 -1.86 8.23 -12.01
CA ILE A 73 -1.80 8.62 -13.43
C ILE A 73 -3.16 9.04 -13.98
N TYR A 74 -4.24 8.41 -13.51
CA TYR A 74 -5.58 8.69 -14.00
C TYR A 74 -6.65 8.11 -13.07
N LYS A 75 -7.60 8.94 -12.60
CA LYS A 75 -8.82 8.51 -11.88
C LYS A 75 -8.59 7.28 -11.00
N ASN A 76 -7.76 7.44 -9.96
CA ASN A 76 -7.46 6.41 -8.97
C ASN A 76 -6.56 5.25 -9.45
N ILE A 77 -6.20 5.18 -10.73
CA ILE A 77 -5.18 4.27 -11.24
C ILE A 77 -3.81 4.86 -10.91
N TYR A 78 -2.95 4.01 -10.34
CA TYR A 78 -1.58 4.37 -10.00
C TYR A 78 -0.58 3.38 -10.57
N VAL A 79 0.61 3.88 -10.86
CA VAL A 79 1.78 3.07 -11.20
C VAL A 79 2.90 3.38 -10.21
N GLY A 80 3.79 2.43 -9.99
CA GLY A 80 4.85 2.65 -9.04
C GLY A 80 5.98 1.63 -9.10
N GLY A 81 6.98 1.89 -8.28
CA GLY A 81 8.14 1.02 -8.09
C GLY A 81 8.36 0.73 -6.61
N ALA A 82 8.82 -0.47 -6.31
CA ALA A 82 9.06 -0.91 -4.95
C ALA A 82 10.37 -1.69 -4.83
N LEU A 83 11.01 -1.52 -3.68
CA LEU A 83 12.16 -2.29 -3.24
C LEU A 83 11.82 -2.91 -1.89
N SER A 84 12.13 -4.20 -1.72
CA SER A 84 11.98 -4.87 -0.43
C SER A 84 13.17 -5.77 -0.13
N GLN A 85 13.46 -5.93 1.16
CA GLN A 85 14.47 -6.84 1.65
C GLN A 85 13.94 -7.64 2.84
N ASP A 86 13.99 -8.96 2.72
CA ASP A 86 13.53 -9.90 3.74
C ASP A 86 14.68 -10.78 4.22
N PHE A 87 14.66 -11.11 5.50
CA PHE A 87 15.64 -11.97 6.16
C PHE A 87 14.94 -13.20 6.69
N PHE A 88 15.42 -14.37 6.30
CA PHE A 88 14.88 -15.67 6.69
C PHE A 88 15.95 -16.51 7.39
N SER A 89 15.51 -17.29 8.36
CA SER A 89 16.28 -18.40 8.90
C SER A 89 15.86 -19.70 8.21
N VAL A 90 16.76 -20.68 8.21
CA VAL A 90 16.48 -22.00 7.64
C VAL A 90 15.83 -22.89 8.70
N LYS A 91 14.72 -23.51 8.32
CA LYS A 91 13.97 -24.46 9.15
C LYS A 91 14.46 -25.90 8.92
N ASN A 92 14.75 -26.26 7.68
CA ASN A 92 15.20 -27.61 7.33
C ASN A 92 16.24 -27.57 6.20
N THR A 93 17.49 -27.88 6.54
CA THR A 93 18.63 -27.95 5.61
C THR A 93 18.53 -29.12 4.64
N ASP A 94 17.83 -30.19 4.99
CA ASP A 94 17.68 -31.39 4.16
C ASP A 94 16.80 -31.11 2.92
N VAL A 95 15.92 -30.12 3.02
CA VAL A 95 14.98 -29.74 1.95
C VAL A 95 15.49 -28.57 1.14
N ILE A 96 16.12 -27.59 1.80
CA ILE A 96 16.53 -26.34 1.15
C ILE A 96 18.00 -26.34 0.69
N GLY A 97 18.79 -27.30 1.18
CA GLY A 97 20.24 -27.36 1.00
C GLY A 97 21.00 -26.78 2.19
N GLU A 98 22.32 -26.96 2.17
CA GLU A 98 23.21 -26.61 3.27
C GLU A 98 23.47 -25.10 3.36
N PHE A 99 22.47 -24.33 3.80
CA PHE A 99 22.67 -22.96 4.24
C PHE A 99 21.86 -22.66 5.50
N ASN A 100 22.24 -21.61 6.24
CA ASN A 100 21.61 -21.28 7.52
C ASN A 100 20.82 -19.97 7.48
N ARG A 101 21.08 -19.12 6.49
CA ARG A 101 20.44 -17.80 6.33
C ARG A 101 20.17 -17.51 4.86
N ALA A 102 18.98 -16.98 4.60
CA ALA A 102 18.60 -16.46 3.29
C ALA A 102 18.20 -14.99 3.42
N THR A 103 18.65 -14.17 2.48
CA THR A 103 18.21 -12.78 2.35
C THR A 103 17.59 -12.60 0.97
N LYS A 104 16.30 -12.29 0.93
CA LYS A 104 15.57 -12.03 -0.31
C LYS A 104 15.57 -10.52 -0.57
N PHE A 105 15.86 -10.15 -1.80
CA PHE A 105 15.74 -8.79 -2.30
C PHE A 105 14.79 -8.79 -3.50
N ASN A 106 13.80 -7.89 -3.49
CA ASN A 106 12.90 -7.70 -4.61
C ASN A 106 12.96 -6.26 -5.11
N ALA A 107 12.92 -6.11 -6.43
CA ALA A 107 12.75 -4.84 -7.12
C ALA A 107 11.69 -5.00 -8.20
N TYR A 108 10.55 -4.33 -8.05
CA TYR A 108 9.40 -4.54 -8.94
C TYR A 108 8.66 -3.26 -9.26
N LEU A 109 8.02 -3.26 -10.42
CA LEU A 109 7.05 -2.24 -10.81
C LEU A 109 5.64 -2.77 -10.53
N PHE A 110 4.72 -1.87 -10.25
CA PHE A 110 3.33 -2.25 -9.98
C PHE A 110 2.33 -1.27 -10.60
N LEU A 111 1.15 -1.80 -10.89
CA LEU A 111 -0.03 -1.08 -11.37
C LEU A 111 -1.19 -1.42 -10.45
N GLY A 112 -1.93 -0.41 -10.02
CA GLY A 112 -3.03 -0.60 -9.08
C GLY A 112 -4.11 0.44 -9.14
N TYR A 113 -5.05 0.30 -8.21
CA TYR A 113 -6.22 1.15 -8.05
C TYR A 113 -6.37 1.57 -6.58
N ASP A 114 -6.56 2.87 -6.33
CA ASP A 114 -6.76 3.49 -5.02
C ASP A 114 -8.24 3.85 -4.83
N TYR A 115 -8.98 2.99 -4.14
CA TYR A 115 -10.37 3.22 -3.82
C TYR A 115 -10.51 3.96 -2.49
N GLN A 116 -11.01 5.19 -2.55
CA GLN A 116 -11.35 5.95 -1.36
C GLN A 116 -12.71 5.49 -0.82
N LEU A 117 -12.73 4.89 0.38
CA LEU A 117 -13.96 4.47 1.05
C LEU A 117 -14.69 5.68 1.65
N ASN A 118 -13.93 6.54 2.33
CA ASN A 118 -14.39 7.78 2.95
C ASN A 118 -13.18 8.70 3.19
N ASP A 119 -13.34 9.76 3.99
CA ASP A 119 -12.26 10.70 4.27
C ASP A 119 -11.14 10.11 5.14
N ASP A 120 -11.43 9.08 5.93
CA ASP A 120 -10.48 8.49 6.85
C ASP A 120 -9.85 7.21 6.31
N TRP A 121 -10.54 6.50 5.41
CA TRP A 121 -10.15 5.17 4.95
C TRP A 121 -9.98 5.08 3.44
N ASN A 122 -8.86 4.48 3.04
CA ASN A 122 -8.54 4.15 1.66
C ASN A 122 -8.23 2.66 1.55
N ILE A 123 -8.64 2.04 0.45
CA ILE A 123 -8.25 0.68 0.09
C ILE A 123 -7.50 0.74 -1.22
N THR A 124 -6.35 0.08 -1.30
CA THR A 124 -5.65 -0.08 -2.57
C THR A 124 -5.50 -1.54 -2.95
N ALA A 125 -5.46 -1.81 -4.24
CA ALA A 125 -5.11 -3.12 -4.78
C ALA A 125 -4.17 -2.94 -5.98
N ASP A 126 -3.08 -3.71 -6.02
CA ASP A 126 -2.12 -3.66 -7.11
C ASP A 126 -1.55 -5.03 -7.47
N LEU A 127 -1.09 -5.09 -8.72
CA LEU A 127 -0.34 -6.19 -9.30
C LEU A 127 1.08 -5.71 -9.58
N GLY A 128 2.07 -6.45 -9.11
CA GLY A 128 3.48 -6.16 -9.26
C GLY A 128 4.21 -7.24 -10.03
N TYR A 129 5.16 -6.85 -10.87
CA TYR A 129 6.08 -7.75 -11.55
C TYR A 129 7.49 -7.17 -11.56
N GLY A 130 8.49 -8.03 -11.37
CA GLY A 130 9.88 -7.58 -11.44
C GLY A 130 10.90 -8.64 -11.07
N TYR A 131 12.01 -8.18 -10.52
CA TYR A 131 13.19 -8.96 -10.21
C TYR A 131 13.20 -9.42 -8.74
N SER A 132 13.64 -10.65 -8.52
CA SER A 132 13.93 -11.22 -7.21
C SER A 132 15.31 -11.83 -7.16
N GLN A 133 15.97 -11.69 -6.01
CA GLN A 133 17.25 -12.32 -5.72
C GLN A 133 17.26 -12.85 -4.29
N ASN A 134 17.61 -14.12 -4.13
CA ASN A 134 17.96 -14.71 -2.84
C ASN A 134 19.47 -14.79 -2.71
N LYS A 135 20.02 -14.23 -1.64
CA LYS A 135 21.41 -14.44 -1.21
C LYS A 135 21.40 -15.47 -0.09
N ASN A 136 21.96 -16.64 -0.35
CA ASN A 136 22.04 -17.73 0.61
C ASN A 136 23.47 -17.83 1.14
N ARG A 137 23.59 -18.04 2.45
CA ARG A 137 24.89 -18.13 3.13
C ARG A 137 24.99 -19.43 3.92
N GLN A 138 26.04 -20.19 3.64
CA GLN A 138 26.38 -21.39 4.39
C GLN A 138 27.02 -21.04 5.74
N SER A 139 26.88 -21.93 6.72
CA SER A 139 27.61 -21.81 7.98
C SER A 139 29.11 -22.03 7.75
N THR A 140 29.94 -21.63 8.72
CA THR A 140 31.39 -21.91 8.67
C THR A 140 31.68 -23.41 8.65
N GLU A 141 30.86 -24.20 9.36
CA GLU A 141 30.93 -25.66 9.40
C GLU A 141 30.59 -26.30 8.05
N GLN A 142 29.77 -25.61 7.24
CA GLN A 142 29.35 -26.00 5.87
C GLN A 142 30.27 -25.42 4.78
N GLY A 143 31.46 -24.94 5.12
CA GLY A 143 32.44 -24.39 4.16
C GLY A 143 32.26 -22.90 3.84
N GLY A 144 31.28 -22.21 4.44
CA GLY A 144 31.17 -20.75 4.40
C GLY A 144 30.82 -20.15 3.02
N GLY A 145 30.34 -20.96 2.08
CA GLY A 145 29.95 -20.54 0.75
C GLY A 145 28.83 -19.50 0.74
N LYS A 146 28.78 -18.75 -0.36
CA LYS A 146 27.71 -17.77 -0.66
C LYS A 146 27.27 -17.97 -2.09
N PHE A 147 25.98 -18.15 -2.29
CA PHE A 147 25.41 -18.27 -3.62
C PHE A 147 24.18 -17.36 -3.77
N ARG A 148 23.81 -17.11 -5.02
CA ARG A 148 22.73 -16.19 -5.37
C ARG A 148 21.81 -16.87 -6.37
N ASP A 149 20.55 -16.96 -5.99
CA ASP A 149 19.49 -17.41 -6.89
C ASP A 149 18.73 -16.19 -7.35
N THR A 150 18.49 -16.10 -8.65
CA THR A 150 17.79 -14.97 -9.26
C THR A 150 16.54 -15.45 -9.94
N GLY A 151 15.54 -14.59 -10.03
CA GLY A 151 14.26 -14.94 -10.60
C GLY A 151 13.38 -13.72 -10.83
N ASN A 152 12.17 -14.00 -11.27
CA ASN A 152 11.13 -13.00 -11.43
C ASN A 152 10.11 -13.13 -10.32
N VAL A 153 9.67 -12.00 -9.78
CA VAL A 153 8.60 -11.94 -8.78
C VAL A 153 7.32 -11.44 -9.43
N PHE A 154 6.23 -12.14 -9.15
CA PHE A 154 4.87 -11.68 -9.34
C PHE A 154 4.23 -11.48 -7.96
N ARG A 155 3.58 -10.32 -7.75
CA ARG A 155 3.01 -9.95 -6.46
C ARG A 155 1.60 -9.41 -6.64
N ILE A 156 0.69 -9.85 -5.78
CA ILE A 156 -0.65 -9.28 -5.62
C ILE A 156 -0.70 -8.64 -4.26
N THR A 157 -1.00 -7.35 -4.19
CA THR A 157 -1.02 -6.58 -2.96
C THR A 157 -2.38 -5.95 -2.77
N THR A 158 -2.89 -6.02 -1.55
CA THR A 158 -4.06 -5.24 -1.13
C THR A 158 -3.69 -4.49 0.13
N SER A 159 -4.11 -3.25 0.28
CA SER A 159 -3.85 -2.47 1.48
C SER A 159 -5.10 -1.78 1.98
N ILE A 160 -5.21 -1.66 3.30
CA ILE A 160 -6.15 -0.78 3.97
C ILE A 160 -5.35 0.30 4.68
N GLU A 161 -5.73 1.55 4.45
CA GLU A 161 -5.03 2.76 4.86
C GLU A 161 -5.96 3.61 5.73
N TYR A 162 -5.45 4.10 6.86
CA TYR A 162 -6.12 5.06 7.73
C TYR A 162 -5.38 6.40 7.70
N ASN A 163 -6.07 7.45 7.28
CA ASN A 163 -5.56 8.81 7.16
C ASN A 163 -5.42 9.43 8.57
N LEU A 164 -4.18 9.62 9.03
CA LEU A 164 -3.91 10.38 10.26
C LEU A 164 -4.00 11.89 10.01
N SER A 165 -3.62 12.30 8.80
CA SER A 165 -3.71 13.66 8.31
C SER A 165 -3.81 13.67 6.79
N SER A 166 -4.00 14.85 6.23
CA SER A 166 -4.02 15.05 4.79
C SER A 166 -2.72 14.65 4.05
N ALA A 167 -1.61 14.48 4.78
CA ALA A 167 -0.29 14.16 4.25
C ALA A 167 0.30 12.83 4.75
N THR A 168 -0.29 12.21 5.78
CA THR A 168 0.26 11.01 6.43
C THR A 168 -0.83 10.04 6.79
N SER A 169 -0.58 8.77 6.52
CA SER A 169 -1.46 7.67 6.86
C SER A 169 -0.67 6.47 7.36
N ILE A 170 -1.35 5.59 8.07
CA ILE A 170 -0.84 4.26 8.43
C ILE A 170 -1.58 3.23 7.61
N TYR A 171 -0.94 2.12 7.27
CA TYR A 171 -1.59 1.10 6.45
C TYR A 171 -1.15 -0.31 6.85
N LEU A 172 -2.07 -1.24 6.64
CA LEU A 172 -1.86 -2.69 6.73
C LEU A 172 -2.02 -3.28 5.32
N SER A 173 -1.06 -4.09 4.89
CA SER A 173 -1.00 -4.58 3.51
C SER A 173 -0.63 -6.07 3.45
N PRO A 174 -1.63 -6.97 3.39
CA PRO A 174 -1.40 -8.34 2.99
C PRO A 174 -1.06 -8.43 1.50
N SER A 175 -0.14 -9.33 1.16
CA SER A 175 0.21 -9.61 -0.23
C SER A 175 0.58 -11.07 -0.44
N TYR A 176 0.27 -11.56 -1.62
CA TYR A 176 0.71 -12.86 -2.09
C TYR A 176 1.82 -12.67 -3.13
N GLU A 177 2.89 -13.43 -2.98
CA GLU A 177 4.08 -13.35 -3.83
C GLU A 177 4.41 -14.73 -4.39
N SER A 178 4.62 -14.79 -5.70
CA SER A 178 5.08 -15.97 -6.41
C SER A 178 6.37 -15.62 -7.15
N ILE A 179 7.43 -16.36 -6.87
CA ILE A 179 8.74 -16.15 -7.46
C ILE A 179 9.04 -17.33 -8.36
N SER A 180 9.46 -17.05 -9.58
CA SER A 180 9.98 -18.05 -10.52
C SER A 180 11.50 -17.90 -10.57
N TYR A 181 12.22 -18.85 -9.98
CA TYR A 181 13.68 -18.87 -9.93
C TYR A 181 14.26 -19.51 -11.19
N ASN A 182 15.42 -19.01 -11.61
CA ASN A 182 16.21 -19.59 -12.68
C ASN A 182 17.22 -20.61 -12.09
N ILE A 183 16.71 -21.68 -11.49
CA ILE A 183 17.54 -22.75 -10.92
C ILE A 183 17.57 -23.90 -11.92
N ASN A 184 18.77 -24.30 -12.34
CA ASN A 184 18.95 -25.49 -13.17
C ASN A 184 18.83 -26.74 -12.29
N SER A 185 17.61 -27.21 -12.07
CA SER A 185 17.31 -28.45 -11.36
C SER A 185 17.03 -29.61 -12.33
N ALA A 186 17.10 -30.86 -11.85
CA ALA A 186 16.72 -32.00 -12.65
C ALA A 186 15.22 -31.88 -13.03
N PRO A 187 14.77 -32.30 -14.23
CA PRO A 187 13.38 -32.10 -14.68
C PRO A 187 12.31 -32.65 -13.73
N ALA A 188 12.62 -33.71 -12.98
CA ALA A 188 11.73 -34.29 -11.98
C ALA A 188 11.55 -33.43 -10.71
N LEU A 189 12.40 -32.42 -10.50
CA LEU A 189 12.44 -31.55 -9.32
C LEU A 189 12.11 -30.08 -9.63
N GLY A 190 11.88 -29.75 -10.91
CA GLY A 190 11.67 -28.37 -11.38
C GLY A 190 10.56 -27.63 -10.63
N ASP A 191 9.36 -28.23 -10.53
CA ASP A 191 8.25 -27.56 -9.83
C ASP A 191 8.51 -27.32 -8.33
N THR A 192 9.40 -28.09 -7.71
CA THR A 192 9.76 -27.99 -6.29
C THR A 192 10.79 -26.90 -6.02
N PHE A 193 11.72 -26.64 -6.95
CA PHE A 193 12.82 -25.68 -6.77
C PHE A 193 12.66 -24.39 -7.58
N ASP A 194 11.91 -24.42 -8.68
CA ASP A 194 11.82 -23.28 -9.59
C ASP A 194 10.77 -22.27 -9.13
N LYS A 195 9.95 -22.60 -8.12
CA LYS A 195 8.86 -21.74 -7.62
C LYS A 195 8.94 -21.54 -6.10
N GLY A 196 9.00 -20.28 -5.68
CA GLY A 196 8.82 -19.87 -4.29
C GLY A 196 7.49 -19.15 -4.10
N LYS A 197 6.78 -19.41 -3.00
CA LYS A 197 5.52 -18.72 -2.68
C LYS A 197 5.57 -18.15 -1.27
N PHE A 198 5.11 -16.90 -1.12
CA PHE A 198 5.09 -16.21 0.16
C PHE A 198 3.76 -15.51 0.37
N ILE A 199 3.30 -15.52 1.62
CA ILE A 199 2.27 -14.62 2.10
C ILE A 199 3.00 -13.58 2.95
N ASN A 200 2.93 -12.31 2.55
CA ASN A 200 3.54 -11.23 3.30
C ASN A 200 2.46 -10.38 3.98
N LEU A 201 2.71 -10.00 5.23
CA LEU A 201 1.89 -9.02 5.95
C LEU A 201 2.76 -7.82 6.28
N ALA A 202 2.44 -6.66 5.68
CA ALA A 202 3.17 -5.42 5.89
C ALA A 202 2.38 -4.42 6.73
N LEU A 203 3.08 -3.71 7.62
CA LEU A 203 2.57 -2.57 8.37
C LEU A 203 3.50 -1.38 8.10
N GLY A 204 2.93 -0.23 7.76
CA GLY A 204 3.74 0.90 7.34
C GLY A 204 3.09 2.26 7.52
N ILE A 205 3.88 3.27 7.17
CA ILE A 205 3.48 4.67 7.10
C ILE A 205 3.56 5.08 5.63
N ARG A 206 2.55 5.82 5.18
CA ARG A 206 2.47 6.37 3.84
C ARG A 206 2.43 7.89 3.90
N PHE A 207 3.25 8.52 3.08
CA PHE A 207 3.29 9.96 2.89
C PHE A 207 2.58 10.31 1.59
N ASN A 208 1.54 11.14 1.69
CA ASN A 208 0.63 11.46 0.61
C ASN A 208 0.83 12.90 0.15
N VAL A 209 1.07 13.07 -1.15
CA VAL A 209 1.01 14.36 -1.82
C VAL A 209 -0.28 14.41 -2.63
N ARG A 210 -1.20 15.27 -2.19
CA ARG A 210 -2.53 15.43 -2.80
C ARG A 210 -2.63 16.73 -3.59
N ASP A 211 -3.42 16.72 -4.67
CA ASP A 211 -3.63 17.91 -5.49
C ASP A 211 -4.73 18.82 -4.93
N TYR A 212 -4.34 19.80 -4.13
CA TYR A 212 -5.24 20.84 -3.65
C TYR A 212 -5.60 21.91 -4.70
N ARG A 213 -5.19 21.77 -5.98
CA ARG A 213 -5.42 22.80 -7.00
C ARG A 213 -6.89 22.90 -7.41
N ASN A 214 -7.65 21.81 -7.33
CA ASN A 214 -9.04 21.73 -7.80
C ASN A 214 -10.08 21.54 -6.69
N VAL A 215 -9.69 21.61 -5.40
CA VAL A 215 -10.65 21.50 -4.29
C VAL A 215 -11.47 22.78 -4.21
N PRO A 216 -12.79 22.74 -4.45
CA PRO A 216 -13.64 23.90 -4.21
C PRO A 216 -13.58 24.29 -2.73
N LEU A 217 -13.56 25.59 -2.45
CA LEU A 217 -13.78 26.09 -1.09
C LEU A 217 -15.09 25.50 -0.56
N LYS A 218 -15.12 25.05 0.70
CA LYS A 218 -16.37 24.62 1.33
C LYS A 218 -17.38 25.75 1.18
N ASP A 219 -18.63 25.46 0.85
CA ASP A 219 -19.67 26.51 0.82
C ASP A 219 -19.78 27.21 2.18
N ALA A 220 -19.51 26.48 3.27
CA ALA A 220 -19.33 27.02 4.61
C ALA A 220 -18.10 27.94 4.76
N ASP A 221 -16.96 27.67 4.11
CA ASP A 221 -15.80 28.58 4.13
C ASP A 221 -16.11 29.87 3.37
N ASN A 222 -16.93 29.81 2.31
CA ASN A 222 -17.37 30.98 1.55
C ASN A 222 -18.42 31.79 2.33
N GLN A 223 -19.41 31.13 2.95
CA GLN A 223 -20.38 31.77 3.83
C GLN A 223 -19.67 32.40 5.04
N GLU A 224 -18.76 31.68 5.69
CA GLU A 224 -17.99 32.19 6.83
C GLU A 224 -17.05 33.33 6.42
N LEU A 225 -16.48 33.29 5.20
CA LEU A 225 -15.73 34.42 4.66
C LEU A 225 -16.62 35.65 4.46
N ILE A 226 -17.84 35.47 3.94
CA ILE A 226 -18.83 36.54 3.75
C ILE A 226 -19.27 37.09 5.12
N ASP A 227 -19.60 36.23 6.07
CA ASP A 227 -20.03 36.61 7.42
C ASP A 227 -18.93 37.36 8.17
N LEU A 228 -17.69 36.88 8.12
CA LEU A 228 -16.54 37.56 8.73
C LEU A 228 -16.14 38.84 8.00
N GLN A 229 -16.50 39.02 6.72
CA GLN A 229 -16.30 40.27 5.98
C GLN A 229 -17.38 41.30 6.27
N ASN A 230 -18.60 40.84 6.57
CA ASN A 230 -19.75 41.70 6.85
C ASN A 230 -19.77 42.23 8.29
N ARG A 231 -19.00 41.62 9.20
CA ARG A 231 -18.84 42.10 10.60
C ARG A 231 -17.80 43.21 10.68
N ASP A 232 -18.01 44.15 11.61
CA ASP A 232 -17.04 45.21 11.87
C ASP A 232 -15.73 44.62 12.40
N ARG A 233 -14.61 45.15 11.92
CA ARG A 233 -13.29 44.56 12.15
C ARG A 233 -12.88 44.65 13.61
N ASP A 234 -13.38 45.65 14.32
CA ASP A 234 -13.06 45.87 15.73
C ASP A 234 -13.82 44.90 16.65
N ASP A 235 -14.95 44.36 16.19
CA ASP A 235 -15.77 43.37 16.88
C ASP A 235 -15.27 41.92 16.71
N LEU A 236 -14.27 41.71 15.85
CA LEU A 236 -13.68 40.39 15.61
C LEU A 236 -12.62 40.06 16.67
N SER A 237 -12.74 38.87 17.26
CA SER A 237 -11.71 38.29 18.12
C SER A 237 -10.39 38.08 17.34
N ILE A 238 -9.28 37.94 18.06
CA ILE A 238 -7.96 37.67 17.47
C ILE A 238 -7.98 36.37 16.63
N SER A 239 -8.74 35.36 17.07
CA SER A 239 -8.91 34.09 16.35
C SER A 239 -9.64 34.30 15.02
N GLU A 240 -10.76 35.03 15.04
CA GLU A 240 -11.55 35.35 13.84
C GLU A 240 -10.77 36.23 12.85
N LYS A 241 -10.01 37.21 13.34
CA LYS A 241 -9.10 38.04 12.51
C LYS A 241 -8.07 37.18 11.77
N ARG A 242 -7.47 36.21 12.45
CA ARG A 242 -6.54 35.25 11.82
C ARG A 242 -7.27 34.37 10.80
N LYS A 243 -8.45 33.87 11.15
CA LYS A 243 -9.27 33.03 10.26
C LYS A 243 -9.66 33.78 8.98
N LEU A 244 -10.16 35.01 9.10
CA LEU A 244 -10.46 35.91 7.98
C LEU A 244 -9.23 36.16 7.08
N TYR A 245 -8.05 36.37 7.68
CA TYR A 245 -6.80 36.51 6.92
C TYR A 245 -6.48 35.26 6.08
N PHE A 246 -6.60 34.06 6.66
CA PHE A 246 -6.34 32.81 5.94
C PHE A 246 -7.36 32.55 4.84
N LEU A 247 -8.65 32.81 5.10
CA LEU A 247 -9.71 32.66 4.11
C LEU A 247 -9.53 33.64 2.93
N LYS A 248 -9.27 34.93 3.19
CA LYS A 248 -8.94 35.92 2.15
C LYS A 248 -7.72 35.52 1.33
N LYS A 249 -6.68 35.00 1.98
CA LYS A 249 -5.47 34.52 1.29
C LYS A 249 -5.75 33.30 0.41
N LYS A 250 -6.65 32.41 0.84
CA LYS A 250 -7.11 31.24 0.09
C LYS A 250 -7.92 31.67 -1.15
N GLU A 251 -8.84 32.62 -1.00
CA GLU A 251 -9.62 33.20 -2.10
C GLU A 251 -8.75 33.96 -3.12
N ALA A 252 -7.84 34.82 -2.67
CA ALA A 252 -6.95 35.55 -3.56
C ALA A 252 -6.04 34.63 -4.40
N ARG A 253 -5.64 33.48 -3.83
CA ARG A 253 -4.91 32.44 -4.58
C ARG A 253 -5.80 31.78 -5.64
N ARG A 254 -7.09 31.58 -5.37
CA ARG A 254 -8.07 31.08 -6.35
C ARG A 254 -8.24 32.04 -7.53
N LEU A 255 -8.53 33.32 -7.25
CA LEU A 255 -8.72 34.36 -8.27
C LEU A 255 -7.49 34.53 -9.18
N ARG A 256 -6.27 34.45 -8.61
CA ARG A 256 -5.03 34.50 -9.40
C ARG A 256 -4.90 33.31 -10.36
N ARG A 257 -5.43 32.14 -10.00
CA ARG A 257 -5.40 30.94 -10.84
C ARG A 257 -6.46 30.99 -11.94
N GLU A 258 -7.67 31.47 -11.62
CA GLU A 258 -8.73 31.68 -12.61
C GLU A 258 -8.28 32.64 -13.72
N ARG A 259 -7.66 33.77 -13.36
CA ARG A 259 -7.08 34.72 -14.33
C ARG A 259 -5.98 34.14 -15.22
N ARG A 260 -5.30 33.08 -14.76
CA ARG A 260 -4.28 32.37 -15.56
C ARG A 260 -4.89 31.32 -16.49
N ARG A 261 -6.10 30.83 -16.19
CA ARG A 261 -6.85 29.89 -17.04
C ARG A 261 -7.69 30.62 -18.10
N SER A 262 -8.04 31.89 -17.88
CA SER A 262 -8.80 32.71 -18.82
C SER A 262 -7.94 33.50 -19.82
N LYS A 263 -6.63 33.21 -19.88
CA LYS A 263 -5.67 33.74 -20.84
C LYS A 263 -5.10 32.59 -21.65
#